data_AF-A0A0F9ZB02-F1
#
_entry.id   AF-A0A0F9ZB02-F1
#
_cell.length_a   1.000
_cell.length_b   1.000
_cell.length_c   1.000
_cell.angle_alpha   90.00
_cell.angle_beta   90.00
_cell.angle_gamma   90.00
#
_symmetry.space_group_name_H-M   'P 1'
#
loop_
_entity.id
_entity.type
_entity.pdbx_description
1 polymer ?
#
loop_
_entity_poly.entity_id
_entity_poly.type
_entity_poly.pdbx_seq_one_letter_code
_entity_poly.pdbx_strand_id
1 'polypeptide(L)'
;MKKIDKKELKEIIQSGHISLLIGSGCSLNYISTLTDIEERMNNEATREVAQKDYYKLIRKSKAILNEDMEANASQKKELKKTKKNYDSFLNFWADILSRRSLHIVSKQVNIRACNLIIRLISHYSILLNYTGQFLGLRKKRK
;
A
#
# COMPACT_ATOMS: atom_id res chain seq x y z
N MET A 1 -21.36 -1.41 18.63
CA MET A 1 -20.98 -1.84 17.27
C MET A 1 -21.27 -3.33 17.15
N LYS A 2 -22.10 -3.76 16.19
CA LYS A 2 -22.45 -5.18 16.01
C LYS A 2 -21.18 -5.96 15.65
N LYS A 3 -20.93 -7.09 16.32
CA LYS A 3 -19.82 -7.99 15.94
C LYS A 3 -20.20 -8.70 14.65
N ILE A 4 -19.39 -8.52 13.61
CA ILE A 4 -19.51 -9.23 12.34
C ILE A 4 -18.88 -10.61 12.52
N ASP A 5 -19.61 -11.66 12.17
CA ASP A 5 -19.08 -13.02 12.22
C ASP A 5 -18.27 -13.37 10.96
N LYS A 6 -17.54 -14.50 10.97
CA LYS A 6 -16.69 -14.92 9.85
C LYS A 6 -17.50 -15.29 8.59
N LYS A 7 -18.72 -15.80 8.75
CA LYS A 7 -19.61 -16.18 7.65
C LYS A 7 -20.19 -14.95 6.97
N GLU A 8 -20.67 -13.99 7.75
CA GLU A 8 -21.15 -12.68 7.29
C GLU A 8 -20.03 -11.92 6.56
N LEU A 9 -18.81 -11.91 7.11
CA LEU A 9 -17.65 -11.32 6.43
C LEU A 9 -17.35 -12.02 5.09
N LYS A 10 -17.43 -13.35 5.05
CA LYS A 10 -17.25 -14.13 3.82
C LYS A 10 -18.31 -13.76 2.78
N GLU A 11 -19.57 -13.65 3.18
CA GLU A 11 -20.67 -13.28 2.28
C GLU A 11 -20.47 -11.86 1.71
N ILE A 12 -20.11 -10.89 2.56
CA ILE A 12 -19.76 -9.52 2.14
C ILE A 12 -18.60 -9.54 1.12
N ILE A 13 -17.55 -10.31 1.42
CA ILE A 13 -16.41 -10.48 0.51
C ILE A 13 -16.82 -11.21 -0.77
N GLN A 14 -17.85 -12.04 -0.81
CA GLN A 14 -18.25 -12.74 -2.04
C GLN A 14 -19.17 -11.89 -2.93
N SER A 15 -20.06 -11.09 -2.33
CA SER A 15 -21.11 -10.34 -3.05
C SER A 15 -20.76 -8.88 -3.33
N GLY A 16 -19.72 -8.32 -2.70
CA GLY A 16 -19.41 -6.89 -2.76
C GLY A 16 -18.21 -6.49 -3.65
N HIS A 17 -18.23 -5.23 -4.09
CA HIS A 17 -17.03 -4.52 -4.56
C HIS A 17 -16.14 -4.17 -3.37
N ILE A 18 -14.86 -4.53 -3.43
CA ILE A 18 -13.92 -4.25 -2.35
C ILE A 18 -13.09 -3.03 -2.72
N SER A 19 -13.12 -2.03 -1.84
CA SER A 19 -12.23 -0.87 -1.88
C SER A 19 -11.44 -0.82 -0.59
N LEU A 20 -10.12 -0.87 -0.69
CA LEU A 20 -9.19 -0.85 0.43
C LEU A 20 -8.47 0.48 0.47
N LEU A 21 -8.33 1.03 1.67
CA LEU A 21 -7.43 2.14 1.96
C LEU A 21 -6.27 1.60 2.79
N ILE A 22 -5.06 1.65 2.26
CA ILE A 22 -3.86 1.21 2.96
C ILE A 22 -3.00 2.40 3.39
N GLY A 23 -2.67 2.42 4.68
CA GLY A 23 -1.80 3.43 5.27
C GLY A 23 -0.32 3.02 5.26
N SER A 24 0.46 3.63 6.13
CA SER A 24 1.90 3.40 6.31
C SER A 24 2.26 2.04 6.93
N GLY A 25 1.29 1.29 7.47
CA GLY A 25 1.55 0.03 8.18
C GLY A 25 2.41 -0.98 7.40
N CYS A 26 2.15 -1.16 6.10
CA CYS A 26 2.93 -2.06 5.26
C CYS A 26 4.39 -1.59 5.04
N SER A 27 4.67 -0.30 5.23
CA SER A 27 5.98 0.33 5.04
C SER A 27 6.83 0.45 6.31
N LEU A 28 6.27 0.14 7.50
CA LEU A 28 6.87 0.48 8.80
C LEU A 28 8.31 -0.01 9.01
N ASN A 29 8.68 -1.15 8.42
CA ASN A 29 10.03 -1.68 8.54
C ASN A 29 11.09 -0.75 7.93
N TYR A 30 10.75 0.03 6.90
CA TYR A 30 11.69 0.86 6.16
C TYR A 30 11.37 2.37 6.16
N ILE A 31 10.08 2.72 6.14
CA ILE A 31 9.58 4.10 6.26
C ILE A 31 8.79 4.21 7.56
N SER A 32 9.26 5.06 8.47
CA SER A 32 8.53 5.37 9.70
C SER A 32 7.24 6.14 9.39
N THR A 33 6.27 6.04 10.29
CA THR A 33 5.11 6.93 10.31
C THR A 33 5.51 8.38 10.46
N LEU A 34 4.68 9.28 9.92
CA LEU A 34 4.87 10.72 10.03
C LEU A 34 4.46 11.31 11.39
N THR A 35 3.79 10.54 12.26
CA THR A 35 3.40 10.91 13.64
C THR A 35 3.05 12.40 13.80
N ASP A 36 3.89 13.15 14.48
CA ASP A 36 3.78 14.55 14.93
C ASP A 36 4.38 15.56 13.93
N ILE A 37 4.67 15.14 12.68
CA ILE A 37 5.30 16.02 11.69
C ILE A 37 4.46 17.27 11.43
N GLU A 38 3.13 17.17 11.49
CA GLU A 38 2.22 18.30 11.27
C GLU A 38 2.36 19.34 12.39
N GLU A 39 2.39 18.89 13.64
CA GLU A 39 2.62 19.74 14.82
C GLU A 39 4.01 20.40 14.75
N ARG A 40 5.03 19.61 14.40
CA ARG A 40 6.41 20.10 14.25
C ARG A 40 6.59 21.05 13.07
N MET A 41 5.80 20.95 12.01
CA MET A 41 5.84 21.90 10.90
C MET A 41 5.11 23.21 11.20
N ASN A 42 4.12 23.17 12.09
CA ASN A 42 3.37 24.36 12.51
C ASN A 42 4.11 25.22 13.55
N ASN A 43 5.17 24.69 14.18
CA ASN A 43 6.01 25.43 15.11
C ASN A 43 7.24 26.02 14.39
N GLU A 44 7.40 27.34 14.39
CA GLU A 44 8.51 28.04 13.71
C GLU A 44 9.90 27.54 14.16
N ALA A 45 10.06 27.20 15.44
CA ALA A 45 11.35 26.75 15.98
C ALA A 45 11.78 25.38 15.44
N THR A 46 10.84 24.51 15.08
CA THR A 46 11.11 23.13 14.63
C THR A 46 10.80 22.90 13.15
N ARG A 47 10.20 23.89 12.47
CA ARG A 47 9.74 23.82 11.08
C ARG A 47 10.82 23.36 10.10
N GLU A 48 12.01 23.95 10.14
CA GLU A 48 13.07 23.60 9.19
C GLU A 48 13.56 22.15 9.36
N VAL A 49 13.68 21.71 10.62
CA VAL A 49 14.09 20.34 10.94
C VAL A 49 13.01 19.35 10.50
N ALA A 50 11.74 19.66 10.79
CA ALA A 50 10.59 18.85 10.38
C ALA A 50 10.51 18.73 8.85
N GLN A 51 10.73 19.82 8.11
CA GLN A 51 10.77 19.78 6.65
C GLN A 51 11.90 18.88 6.14
N LYS A 52 13.11 18.98 6.70
CA LYS A 52 14.24 18.10 6.32
C LYS A 52 13.92 16.63 6.58
N ASP A 53 13.32 16.30 7.72
CA ASP A 53 12.90 14.93 8.05
C ASP A 53 11.84 14.41 7.08
N TYR A 54 10.85 15.23 6.75
CA TYR A 54 9.81 14.90 5.77
C TYR A 54 10.41 14.62 4.38
N TYR A 55 11.30 15.48 3.89
CA TYR A 55 11.97 15.27 2.60
C TYR A 55 12.87 14.03 2.60
N LYS A 56 13.51 13.71 3.72
CA LYS A 56 14.30 12.49 3.88
C LYS A 56 13.42 11.25 3.72
N LEU A 57 12.22 11.25 4.29
CA LEU A 57 11.25 10.16 4.14
C LEU A 57 10.74 10.04 2.69
N ILE A 58 10.48 11.15 2.00
CA ILE A 58 10.15 11.14 0.56
C ILE A 58 11.32 10.56 -0.26
N ARG A 59 12.56 10.91 0.07
CA ARG A 59 13.73 10.39 -0.64
C ARG A 59 13.89 8.89 -0.42
N LYS A 60 13.69 8.41 0.81
CA LYS A 60 13.67 6.97 1.13
C LYS A 60 12.57 6.24 0.38
N SER A 61 11.37 6.81 0.22
CA SER A 61 10.30 6.15 -0.54
C SER A 61 10.68 5.93 -2.01
N LYS A 62 11.52 6.78 -2.61
CA LYS A 62 12.05 6.54 -3.96
C LYS A 62 12.97 5.31 -4.03
N ALA A 63 13.73 5.01 -2.98
CA ALA A 63 14.63 3.85 -2.96
C ALA A 63 13.88 2.50 -2.90
N ILE A 64 12.60 2.50 -2.56
CA ILE A 64 11.75 1.32 -2.73
C ILE A 64 11.54 1.00 -4.23
N LEU A 65 11.55 2.01 -5.10
CA LEU A 65 11.43 1.84 -6.55
C LEU A 65 12.73 1.36 -7.19
N ASN A 66 13.88 1.75 -6.62
CA ASN A 66 15.19 1.34 -7.08
C ASN A 66 16.09 1.00 -5.89
N GLU A 67 16.33 -0.30 -5.68
CA GLU A 67 17.12 -0.81 -4.55
C GLU A 67 18.57 -0.33 -4.57
N ASP A 68 19.07 0.11 -5.73
CA ASP A 68 20.43 0.60 -5.89
C ASP A 68 20.59 2.04 -5.37
N MET A 69 19.47 2.72 -5.07
CA MET A 69 19.48 4.01 -4.39
C MET A 69 19.72 3.88 -2.87
N GLU A 70 19.63 2.67 -2.30
CA GLU A 70 19.90 2.42 -0.88
C GLU A 70 21.28 1.78 -0.70
N ALA A 71 22.27 2.63 -0.39
CA ALA A 71 23.65 2.21 -0.20
C ALA A 71 23.88 1.43 1.12
N ASN A 72 22.99 1.58 2.11
CA ASN A 72 23.16 0.95 3.41
C ASN A 72 22.60 -0.49 3.41
N ALA A 73 23.47 -1.47 3.66
CA ALA A 73 23.11 -2.89 3.68
C ALA A 73 22.01 -3.25 4.70
N SER A 74 21.98 -2.57 5.86
CA SER A 74 20.93 -2.78 6.87
C SER A 74 19.58 -2.25 6.37
N GLN A 75 19.57 -1.04 5.81
CA GLN A 75 18.35 -0.45 5.27
C GLN A 75 17.84 -1.20 4.04
N LYS A 76 18.73 -1.79 3.23
CA LYS A 76 18.36 -2.68 2.12
C LYS A 76 17.65 -3.97 2.58
N LYS A 77 18.00 -4.51 3.75
CA LYS A 77 17.28 -5.66 4.35
C LYS A 77 15.86 -5.25 4.76
N GLU A 78 15.71 -4.12 5.43
CA GLU A 78 14.41 -3.59 5.83
C GLU A 78 13.54 -3.22 4.61
N LEU A 79 14.16 -2.68 3.56
CA LEU A 79 13.52 -2.42 2.27
C LEU A 79 12.92 -3.70 1.66
N LYS A 80 13.69 -4.80 1.64
CA LYS A 80 13.22 -6.10 1.15
C LYS A 80 12.08 -6.67 1.99
N LYS A 81 12.09 -6.46 3.32
CA LYS A 81 10.96 -6.85 4.18
C LYS A 81 9.70 -6.05 3.84
N THR A 82 9.83 -4.74 3.69
CA THR A 82 8.71 -3.87 3.27
C THR A 82 8.12 -4.32 1.94
N LYS A 83 8.97 -4.59 0.94
CA LYS A 83 8.57 -5.16 -0.35
C LYS A 83 7.79 -6.47 -0.20
N LYS A 84 8.33 -7.41 0.58
CA LYS A 84 7.67 -8.69 0.88
C LYS A 84 6.31 -8.52 1.57
N ASN A 85 6.15 -7.52 2.44
CA ASN A 85 4.87 -7.23 3.08
C ASN A 85 3.82 -6.77 2.06
N TYR A 86 4.20 -5.89 1.12
CA TYR A 86 3.33 -5.49 0.02
C TYR A 86 2.96 -6.67 -0.88
N ASP A 87 3.94 -7.51 -1.24
CA ASP A 87 3.70 -8.71 -2.04
C ASP A 87 2.74 -9.67 -1.34
N SER A 88 2.94 -9.93 -0.05
CA SER A 88 2.07 -10.78 0.76
C SER A 88 0.64 -10.25 0.79
N PHE A 89 0.47 -8.94 0.99
CA PHE A 89 -0.83 -8.29 1.02
C PHE A 89 -1.57 -8.38 -0.34
N LEU A 90 -0.88 -8.08 -1.44
CA LEU A 90 -1.46 -8.15 -2.78
C LEU A 90 -1.79 -9.59 -3.17
N ASN A 91 -0.90 -10.54 -2.87
CA ASN A 91 -1.12 -11.95 -3.15
C ASN A 91 -2.28 -12.53 -2.33
N PHE A 92 -2.44 -12.11 -1.07
CA PHE A 92 -3.59 -12.48 -0.25
C PHE A 92 -4.90 -12.06 -0.93
N TRP A 93 -5.01 -10.81 -1.37
CA TRP A 93 -6.22 -10.35 -2.06
C TRP A 93 -6.42 -11.00 -3.42
N ALA A 94 -5.34 -11.26 -4.18
CA ALA A 94 -5.41 -11.98 -5.43
C ALA A 94 -5.95 -13.41 -5.24
N ASP A 95 -5.49 -14.12 -4.20
CA ASP A 95 -5.96 -15.46 -3.86
C ASP A 95 -7.44 -15.44 -3.44
N ILE A 96 -7.82 -14.53 -2.54
CA ILE A 96 -9.23 -14.35 -2.11
C ILE A 96 -10.15 -14.06 -3.30
N LEU A 97 -9.76 -13.16 -4.21
CA LEU A 97 -10.54 -12.87 -5.42
C LEU A 97 -10.60 -14.07 -6.37
N SER A 98 -9.52 -14.84 -6.49
CA SER A 98 -9.49 -16.02 -7.35
C SER A 98 -10.51 -17.06 -6.89
N ARG A 99 -10.62 -17.24 -5.56
CA ARG A 99 -11.54 -18.17 -4.88
C ARG A 99 -12.98 -17.68 -4.79
N ARG A 100 -13.29 -16.45 -5.22
CA ARG A 100 -14.68 -16.00 -5.33
C ARG A 100 -15.45 -16.90 -6.31
N SER A 101 -16.45 -17.61 -5.80
CA SER A 101 -17.31 -18.49 -6.60
C SER A 101 -18.44 -17.71 -7.27
N LEU A 102 -18.87 -16.61 -6.64
CA LEU A 102 -19.94 -15.77 -7.18
C LEU A 102 -19.41 -14.90 -8.33
N HIS A 103 -20.12 -14.95 -9.45
CA HIS A 103 -19.85 -14.13 -10.64
C HIS A 103 -20.70 -12.85 -10.69
N ILE A 104 -21.44 -12.55 -9.61
CA ILE A 104 -22.36 -11.41 -9.52
C ILE A 104 -21.62 -10.09 -9.70
N VAL A 105 -20.39 -10.00 -9.16
CA VAL A 105 -19.57 -8.80 -9.21
C VAL A 105 -18.23 -9.11 -9.86
N SER A 106 -17.70 -8.15 -10.61
CA SER A 106 -16.36 -8.24 -11.19
C SER A 106 -15.31 -8.57 -10.11
N LYS A 107 -14.36 -9.46 -10.41
CA LYS A 107 -13.28 -9.89 -9.50
C LYS A 107 -12.21 -8.80 -9.32
N GLN A 108 -12.64 -7.65 -8.81
CA GLN A 108 -11.91 -6.40 -8.75
C GLN A 108 -11.77 -5.94 -7.31
N VAL A 109 -10.56 -5.47 -6.95
CA VAL A 109 -10.29 -4.75 -5.70
C VAL A 109 -9.69 -3.41 -6.07
N ASN A 110 -10.26 -2.34 -5.54
CA ASN A 110 -9.70 -1.00 -5.66
C ASN A 110 -8.77 -0.77 -4.46
N ILE A 111 -7.52 -0.40 -4.70
CA ILE A 111 -6.56 -0.10 -3.63
C ILE A 111 -6.22 1.38 -3.69
N ARG A 112 -6.49 2.10 -2.60
CA ARG A 112 -6.07 3.48 -2.35
C ARG A 112 -4.97 3.46 -1.31
N ALA A 113 -3.95 4.31 -1.48
CA ALA A 113 -2.86 4.42 -0.52
C ALA A 113 -2.50 5.89 -0.28
N CYS A 114 -1.75 6.19 0.78
CA CYS A 114 -1.18 7.53 0.96
C CYS A 114 -0.19 7.86 -0.17
N ASN A 115 -0.06 9.14 -0.54
CA ASN A 115 0.75 9.61 -1.68
C ASN A 115 2.21 9.13 -1.66
N LEU A 116 2.81 8.96 -0.48
CA LEU A 116 4.16 8.40 -0.31
C LEU A 116 4.28 6.93 -0.73
N ILE A 117 3.16 6.20 -0.71
CA ILE A 117 3.04 4.75 -0.90
C ILE A 117 2.44 4.41 -2.27
N ILE A 118 1.59 5.29 -2.84
CA ILE A 118 1.00 5.14 -4.18
C ILE A 118 2.08 4.84 -5.23
N ARG A 119 3.22 5.54 -5.15
CA ARG A 119 4.33 5.36 -6.10
C ARG A 119 4.94 3.95 -6.02
N LEU A 120 4.91 3.34 -4.82
CA LEU A 120 5.40 1.99 -4.56
C LEU A 120 4.52 0.93 -5.21
N ILE A 121 3.21 1.05 -4.98
CA ILE A 121 2.20 0.13 -5.52
C ILE A 121 2.18 0.22 -7.05
N SER A 122 2.32 1.43 -7.61
CA SER A 122 2.34 1.65 -9.07
C SER A 122 3.45 0.87 -9.78
N HIS A 123 4.62 0.65 -9.17
CA HIS A 123 5.71 -0.10 -9.78
C HIS A 123 5.49 -1.62 -9.73
N TYR A 124 4.96 -2.14 -8.62
CA TYR A 124 4.48 -3.53 -8.53
C TYR A 124 3.35 -3.83 -9.53
N SER A 125 2.64 -2.79 -9.94
CA SER A 125 1.55 -2.84 -10.90
C SER A 125 1.98 -2.69 -12.36
N ILE A 126 3.29 -2.66 -12.70
CA ILE A 126 3.71 -2.80 -14.11
C ILE A 126 3.33 -4.20 -14.65
N LEU A 127 3.06 -5.18 -13.77
CA LEU A 127 2.41 -6.46 -14.12
C LEU A 127 0.86 -6.39 -14.11
N LEU A 128 0.27 -5.27 -13.71
CA LEU A 128 -1.17 -5.05 -13.53
C LEU A 128 -1.54 -3.59 -13.90
N ASN A 129 -1.60 -3.32 -15.21
CA ASN A 129 -2.05 -2.07 -15.88
C ASN A 129 -2.55 -0.95 -14.96
N TYR A 130 -1.75 0.10 -14.78
CA TYR A 130 -2.16 1.34 -14.11
C TYR A 130 -2.74 2.35 -15.09
N THR A 131 -3.92 2.88 -14.80
CA THR A 131 -4.36 4.22 -15.22
C THR A 131 -4.84 4.94 -13.98
N GLY A 132 -4.32 6.14 -13.74
CA GLY A 132 -4.77 7.01 -12.66
C GLY A 132 -6.29 7.18 -12.68
N GLN A 133 -6.87 7.25 -11.49
CA GLN A 133 -8.26 7.58 -11.14
C GLN A 133 -9.30 6.45 -11.05
N PHE A 134 -9.17 5.32 -11.72
CA PHE A 134 -10.10 4.19 -11.50
C PHE A 134 -9.42 2.90 -11.94
N LEU A 135 -9.35 1.88 -11.09
CA LEU A 135 -8.97 0.56 -11.57
C LEU A 135 -9.58 -0.55 -10.74
N GLY A 136 -10.38 -1.37 -11.40
CA GLY A 136 -10.71 -2.70 -10.94
C GLY A 136 -9.99 -3.79 -11.76
N LEU A 137 -9.50 -4.81 -11.06
CA LEU A 137 -8.75 -5.95 -11.58
C LEU A 137 -9.57 -6.88 -12.51
N ARG A 138 -9.51 -6.73 -13.84
CA ARG A 138 -10.16 -7.69 -14.77
C ARG A 138 -9.15 -8.74 -15.25
N LYS A 139 -9.26 -9.98 -14.76
CA LYS A 139 -8.53 -11.13 -15.35
C LYS A 139 -9.11 -11.44 -16.73
N LYS A 140 -8.35 -11.19 -17.81
CA LYS A 140 -8.70 -11.69 -19.16
C LYS A 140 -8.53 -13.22 -19.15
N ARG A 141 -9.61 -13.94 -19.48
CA ARG A 141 -9.53 -15.37 -19.83
C ARG A 141 -8.92 -15.47 -21.25
N LYS A 142 -7.96 -16.37 -21.42
CA LYS A 142 -7.68 -16.98 -22.73
C LYS A 142 -8.85 -17.91 -23.07
#